data_AF-A0A2J8TQ67-F1
#
_entry.id   AF-A0A2J8TQ67-F1
#
_cell.length_a   1.000
_cell.length_b   1.000
_cell.length_c   1.000
_cell.angle_alpha   90.00
_cell.angle_beta   90.00
_cell.angle_gamma   90.00
#
_symmetry.space_group_name_H-M   'P 1'
#
loop_
_entity.id
_entity.type
_entity.pdbx_description
1 polymer ?
#
loop_
_entity_poly.entity_id
_entity_poly.type
_entity_poly.pdbx_seq_one_letter_code
_entity_poly.pdbx_strand_id
1 'polypeptide(L)'
;FADVLVHRLLAAALGYRERLDMAPDTLQKQADHCNDRRMASKRVQELSTSLFFAVLVKESGPLESEAMVMGVLNQAFDVLVLRYGVQKRIYCNALALRSHHFQKVGKKPELTLVWEPEDMEQEPARQERKNPTSEIPQLRDPARPPSRASQSASPLVCSELPVTLLMPIHAQPGIALPGGKLPETRNQLRGEHRPW
;
A
#
# COMPACT_ATOMS: atom_id res chain seq x y z
N PHE A 1 -23.01 -8.11 -19.21
CA PHE A 1 -23.32 -8.78 -20.49
C PHE A 1 -23.43 -10.28 -20.32
N ALA A 2 -22.51 -10.93 -19.61
CA ALA A 2 -22.62 -12.36 -19.28
C ALA A 2 -24.02 -12.73 -18.74
N ASP A 3 -24.53 -12.01 -17.73
CA ASP A 3 -25.87 -12.27 -17.18
C ASP A 3 -26.99 -12.10 -18.20
N VAL A 4 -26.87 -11.12 -19.12
CA VAL A 4 -27.84 -10.92 -20.20
C VAL A 4 -27.91 -12.15 -21.12
N LEU A 5 -26.77 -12.79 -21.42
CA LEU A 5 -26.76 -14.04 -22.18
C LEU A 5 -27.40 -15.18 -21.39
N VAL A 6 -27.10 -15.30 -20.09
CA VAL A 6 -27.69 -16.32 -19.22
C VAL A 6 -29.21 -16.16 -19.12
N HIS A 7 -29.72 -14.93 -18.96
CA HIS A 7 -31.16 -14.65 -18.95
C HIS A 7 -31.84 -15.03 -20.27
N ARG A 8 -31.17 -14.78 -21.42
CA ARG A 8 -31.69 -15.19 -22.73
C ARG A 8 -31.71 -16.71 -22.90
N LEU A 9 -30.68 -17.41 -22.44
CA LEU A 9 -30.61 -18.87 -22.47
C LEU A 9 -31.68 -19.49 -21.56
N LEU A 10 -31.88 -18.95 -20.36
CA LEU A 10 -32.93 -19.40 -19.45
C LEU A 10 -34.33 -19.17 -20.03
N ALA A 11 -34.60 -18.00 -20.62
CA ALA A 11 -35.88 -17.73 -21.27
C ALA A 11 -36.18 -18.72 -22.41
N ALA A 12 -35.16 -19.11 -23.18
CA ALA A 12 -35.29 -20.13 -24.22
C ALA A 12 -35.56 -21.52 -23.64
N ALA A 13 -34.90 -21.90 -22.55
CA ALA A 13 -35.11 -23.18 -21.88
C ALA A 13 -36.53 -23.31 -21.30
N LEU A 14 -37.14 -22.20 -20.88
CA LEU A 14 -38.51 -22.14 -20.36
C LEU A 14 -39.58 -21.96 -21.45
N GLY A 15 -39.19 -21.85 -22.72
CA GLY A 15 -40.12 -21.65 -23.84
C GLY A 15 -40.67 -20.23 -23.97
N TYR A 16 -40.18 -19.26 -23.19
CA TYR A 16 -40.53 -17.84 -23.34
C TYR A 16 -39.83 -17.17 -24.54
N ARG A 17 -38.86 -17.85 -25.14
CA ARG A 17 -38.09 -17.37 -26.30
C ARG A 17 -37.66 -18.53 -27.19
N GLU A 18 -37.40 -18.25 -28.45
CA GLU A 18 -36.71 -19.18 -29.35
C GLU A 18 -35.27 -19.47 -28.88
N ARG A 19 -34.80 -20.69 -29.17
CA ARG A 19 -33.44 -21.13 -28.86
C ARG A 19 -32.43 -20.30 -29.62
N LEU A 20 -31.39 -19.84 -28.92
CA LEU A 20 -30.28 -19.15 -29.57
C LEU A 20 -29.57 -20.13 -30.51
N ASP A 21 -29.61 -19.85 -31.81
CA ASP A 21 -28.80 -20.56 -32.81
C ASP A 21 -27.38 -19.98 -32.81
N MET A 22 -26.63 -20.30 -31.75
CA MET A 22 -25.26 -19.86 -31.59
C MET A 22 -24.36 -21.08 -31.48
N ALA A 23 -23.38 -21.16 -32.39
CA ALA A 23 -22.35 -22.19 -32.33
C ALA A 23 -21.56 -22.09 -31.01
N PRO A 24 -21.16 -23.22 -30.41
CA PRO A 24 -20.38 -23.24 -29.16
C PRO A 24 -19.12 -22.35 -29.23
N ASP A 25 -18.42 -22.37 -30.35
CA ASP A 25 -17.20 -21.56 -30.56
C ASP A 25 -17.47 -20.05 -30.51
N THR A 26 -18.61 -19.61 -31.04
CA THR A 26 -19.02 -18.20 -30.99
C THR A 26 -19.38 -17.80 -29.56
N LEU A 27 -20.05 -18.67 -28.82
CA LEU A 27 -20.37 -18.45 -27.41
C LEU A 27 -19.09 -18.38 -26.55
N GLN A 28 -18.12 -19.26 -26.81
CA GLN A 28 -16.82 -19.24 -26.12
C GLN A 28 -16.09 -17.92 -26.36
N LYS A 29 -16.00 -17.45 -27.61
CA LYS A 29 -15.41 -16.14 -27.94
C LYS A 29 -16.09 -14.98 -27.22
N GLN A 30 -17.42 -15.02 -27.06
CA GLN A 30 -18.14 -14.02 -26.29
C GLN A 30 -17.82 -14.09 -24.79
N ALA A 31 -17.67 -15.29 -24.23
CA ALA A 31 -17.28 -15.48 -22.85
C ALA A 31 -15.86 -14.95 -22.60
N ASP A 32 -14.92 -15.25 -23.48
CA ASP A 32 -13.55 -14.76 -23.41
C ASP A 32 -13.51 -13.23 -23.49
N HIS A 33 -14.29 -12.63 -24.42
CA HIS A 33 -14.42 -11.17 -24.48
C HIS A 33 -14.98 -10.57 -23.19
N CYS A 34 -15.94 -11.23 -22.54
CA CYS A 34 -16.47 -10.78 -21.26
C CYS A 34 -15.41 -10.84 -20.16
N ASN A 35 -14.58 -11.89 -20.14
CA ASN A 35 -13.49 -12.04 -19.19
C ASN A 35 -12.43 -10.94 -19.37
N ASP A 36 -12.03 -10.68 -20.62
CA ASP A 36 -11.08 -9.61 -20.95
C ASP A 36 -11.59 -8.25 -20.47
N ARG A 37 -12.85 -7.93 -20.76
CA ARG A 37 -13.49 -6.68 -20.32
C ARG A 37 -13.62 -6.61 -18.80
N ARG A 38 -13.94 -7.71 -18.13
CA ARG A 38 -14.02 -7.77 -16.66
C ARG A 38 -12.66 -7.49 -16.04
N MET A 39 -11.60 -8.13 -16.53
CA MET A 39 -10.24 -7.92 -16.03
C MET A 39 -9.72 -6.51 -16.34
N ALA A 40 -9.97 -6.01 -17.55
CA ALA A 40 -9.62 -4.64 -17.92
C ALA A 40 -10.34 -3.60 -17.05
N SER A 41 -11.65 -3.78 -16.82
CA SER A 41 -12.44 -2.90 -15.95
C SER A 41 -11.93 -2.92 -14.51
N LYS A 42 -11.64 -4.10 -13.96
CA LYS A 42 -11.05 -4.24 -12.62
C LYS A 42 -9.71 -3.50 -12.52
N ARG A 43 -8.83 -3.67 -13.52
CA ARG A 43 -7.53 -2.99 -13.55
C ARG A 43 -7.68 -1.47 -13.64
N VAL A 44 -8.60 -0.97 -14.46
CA VAL A 44 -8.88 0.48 -14.54
C VAL A 44 -9.40 1.01 -13.21
N GLN A 45 -10.27 0.25 -12.53
CA GLN A 45 -10.76 0.63 -11.20
C GLN A 45 -9.61 0.75 -10.19
N GLU A 46 -8.72 -0.23 -10.14
CA GLU A 46 -7.54 -0.22 -9.26
C GLU A 46 -6.60 0.95 -9.57
N LEU A 47 -6.34 1.21 -10.86
CA LEU A 47 -5.50 2.34 -11.31
C LEU A 47 -6.13 3.69 -10.98
N SER A 48 -7.45 3.82 -11.14
CA SER A 48 -8.19 5.02 -10.79
C SER A 48 -8.09 5.31 -9.30
N THR A 49 -8.33 4.31 -8.44
CA THR A 49 -8.16 4.44 -6.99
C THR A 49 -6.73 4.86 -6.62
N SER A 50 -5.71 4.25 -7.25
CA SER A 50 -4.31 4.61 -7.03
C SER A 50 -3.98 6.05 -7.43
N LEU A 51 -4.52 6.52 -8.56
CA LEU A 51 -4.36 7.90 -9.03
C LEU A 51 -4.95 8.90 -8.04
N PHE A 52 -6.20 8.70 -7.61
CA PHE A 52 -6.85 9.60 -6.66
C PHE A 52 -6.19 9.57 -5.28
N PHE A 53 -5.65 8.43 -4.85
CA PHE A 53 -4.83 8.35 -3.64
C PHE A 53 -3.53 9.17 -3.77
N ALA A 54 -2.86 9.13 -4.93
CA ALA A 54 -1.67 9.96 -5.15
C ALA A 54 -1.98 11.46 -5.11
N VAL A 55 -3.13 11.88 -5.67
CA VAL A 55 -3.61 13.25 -5.56
C VAL A 55 -3.88 13.62 -4.10
N LEU A 56 -4.56 12.75 -3.33
CA LEU A 56 -4.82 12.98 -1.91
C LEU A 56 -3.55 13.24 -1.11
N VAL A 57 -2.52 12.40 -1.29
CA VAL A 57 -1.22 12.55 -0.62
C VAL A 57 -0.55 13.87 -1.02
N LYS A 58 -0.63 14.24 -2.31
CA LYS A 58 -0.05 15.48 -2.81
C LYS A 58 -0.70 16.72 -2.17
N GLU A 59 -2.03 16.75 -2.11
CA GLU A 59 -2.78 17.92 -1.64
C GLU A 59 -2.86 18.01 -0.10
N SER A 60 -2.85 16.87 0.59
CA SER A 60 -2.97 16.82 2.06
C SER A 60 -1.63 16.82 2.78
N GLY A 61 -0.53 16.62 2.06
CA GLY A 61 0.80 16.42 2.64
C GLY A 61 1.01 14.99 3.19
N PRO A 62 2.08 14.78 3.99
CA PRO A 62 2.40 13.48 4.56
C PRO A 62 1.23 12.88 5.35
N LEU A 63 0.93 11.61 5.07
CA LEU A 63 -0.17 10.88 5.71
C LEU A 63 0.40 9.86 6.69
N GLU A 64 0.07 10.02 7.97
CA GLU A 64 0.45 9.09 9.03
C GLU A 64 -0.64 8.06 9.28
N SER A 65 -0.24 6.78 9.28
CA SER A 65 -1.15 5.67 9.54
C SER A 65 -0.38 4.46 10.05
N GLU A 66 -1.06 3.66 10.88
CA GLU A 66 -0.62 2.31 11.20
C GLU A 66 -0.56 1.45 9.93
N ALA A 67 0.39 0.52 9.91
CA ALA A 67 0.58 -0.42 8.82
C ALA A 67 0.94 -1.81 9.36
N MET A 68 0.52 -2.83 8.62
CA MET A 68 0.83 -4.24 8.90
C MET A 68 1.88 -4.74 7.91
N VAL A 69 2.93 -5.41 8.39
CA VAL A 69 3.94 -6.03 7.53
C VAL A 69 3.32 -7.23 6.81
N MET A 70 3.37 -7.22 5.49
CA MET A 70 2.84 -8.27 4.61
C MET A 70 3.93 -9.22 4.12
N GLY A 71 5.15 -8.70 3.93
CA GLY A 71 6.26 -9.48 3.40
C GLY A 71 7.60 -8.83 3.75
N VAL A 72 8.60 -9.66 4.01
CA VAL A 72 9.96 -9.22 4.38
C VAL A 72 10.94 -9.70 3.31
N LEU A 73 11.73 -8.76 2.79
CA LEU A 73 12.82 -8.98 1.83
C LEU A 73 14.16 -8.66 2.50
N ASN A 74 15.25 -8.94 1.80
CA ASN A 74 16.61 -8.71 2.30
C ASN A 74 16.94 -7.22 2.53
N GLN A 75 16.37 -6.31 1.73
CA GLN A 75 16.65 -4.87 1.76
C GLN A 75 15.37 -4.01 1.77
N ALA A 76 14.21 -4.63 1.96
CA ALA A 76 12.93 -3.97 1.96
C ALA A 76 11.88 -4.79 2.69
N PHE A 77 10.74 -4.19 2.99
CA PHE A 77 9.56 -4.91 3.46
C PHE A 77 8.29 -4.25 2.91
N ASP A 78 7.30 -5.08 2.62
CA ASP A 78 6.00 -4.65 2.11
C ASP A 78 5.04 -4.49 3.28
N VAL A 79 4.33 -3.36 3.32
CA VAL A 79 3.33 -3.06 4.34
C VAL A 79 1.97 -2.78 3.73
N LEU A 80 0.91 -3.14 4.43
CA LEU A 80 -0.46 -2.71 4.18
C LEU A 80 -0.79 -1.55 5.12
N VAL A 81 -0.97 -0.35 4.57
CA VAL A 81 -1.36 0.83 5.33
C VAL A 81 -2.85 0.74 5.65
N LEU A 82 -3.18 0.51 6.92
CA LEU A 82 -4.51 0.04 7.34
C LEU A 82 -5.62 1.04 7.02
N ARG A 83 -5.38 2.34 7.24
CA ARG A 83 -6.40 3.38 7.00
C ARG A 83 -6.79 3.53 5.54
N TYR A 84 -5.86 3.26 4.62
CA TYR A 84 -6.05 3.54 3.18
C TYR A 84 -6.16 2.27 2.34
N GLY A 85 -5.89 1.09 2.90
CA GLY A 85 -5.92 -0.17 2.17
C GLY A 85 -4.87 -0.24 1.05
N VAL A 86 -3.80 0.57 1.11
CA VAL A 86 -2.75 0.60 0.10
C VAL A 86 -1.54 -0.22 0.55
N GLN A 87 -1.00 -1.00 -0.38
CA GLN A 87 0.27 -1.70 -0.17
C GLN A 87 1.44 -0.84 -0.64
N LYS A 88 2.48 -0.74 0.18
CA LYS A 88 3.70 0.01 -0.13
C LYS A 88 4.93 -0.80 0.26
N ARG A 89 5.97 -0.67 -0.56
CA ARG A 89 7.30 -1.22 -0.27
C ARG A 89 8.16 -0.16 0.41
N ILE A 90 8.73 -0.51 1.55
CA ILE A 90 9.65 0.32 2.30
C ILE A 90 11.05 -0.23 2.09
N TYR A 91 11.94 0.58 1.52
CA TYR A 91 13.34 0.18 1.30
C TYR A 91 14.21 0.64 2.47
N CYS A 92 15.11 -0.22 2.92
CA CYS A 92 16.01 0.10 4.03
C CYS A 92 16.90 1.32 3.74
N ASN A 93 17.26 1.55 2.47
CA ASN A 93 18.08 2.69 2.06
C ASN A 93 17.33 4.05 2.10
N ALA A 94 16.01 4.03 2.20
CA ALA A 94 15.19 5.23 2.35
C ALA A 94 14.94 5.58 3.82
N LEU A 95 15.44 4.75 4.76
CA LEU A 95 15.31 4.92 6.20
C LEU A 95 16.65 5.39 6.79
N ALA A 96 16.59 6.14 7.89
CA ALA A 96 17.77 6.58 8.65
C ALA A 96 18.33 5.43 9.52
N LEU A 97 18.85 4.40 8.86
CA LEU A 97 19.38 3.20 9.51
C LEU A 97 20.91 3.23 9.54
N ARG A 98 21.46 2.88 10.70
CA ARG A 98 22.88 2.57 10.87
C ARG A 98 23.24 1.25 10.21
N SER A 99 22.38 0.25 10.39
CA SER A 99 22.53 -1.05 9.74
C SER A 99 21.20 -1.79 9.68
N HIS A 100 21.14 -2.77 8.77
CA HIS A 100 20.05 -3.73 8.70
C HIS A 100 20.62 -5.13 8.50
N HIS A 101 19.98 -6.13 9.08
CA HIS A 101 20.36 -7.53 8.90
C HIS A 101 19.12 -8.36 8.59
N PHE A 102 19.17 -9.05 7.46
CA PHE A 102 18.15 -10.01 7.08
C PHE A 102 18.59 -11.42 7.46
N GLN A 103 17.73 -12.13 8.17
CA GLN A 103 17.94 -13.53 8.51
C GLN A 103 16.69 -14.33 8.17
N LYS A 104 16.89 -15.57 7.74
CA LYS A 104 15.80 -16.53 7.58
C LYS A 104 15.88 -17.54 8.71
N VAL A 105 15.09 -17.33 9.76
CA VAL A 105 15.01 -18.24 10.90
C VAL A 105 14.00 -19.33 10.56
N GLY A 106 14.50 -20.45 10.04
CA GLY A 106 13.68 -21.55 9.54
C GLY A 106 12.84 -21.14 8.32
N LYS A 107 11.52 -21.06 8.49
CA LYS A 107 10.57 -20.63 7.43
C LYS A 107 10.12 -19.17 7.56
N LYS A 108 10.51 -18.47 8.63
CA LYS A 108 10.11 -17.08 8.88
C LYS A 108 11.23 -16.14 8.44
N PRO A 109 10.99 -15.23 7.47
CA PRO A 109 11.93 -14.17 7.15
C PRO A 109 11.87 -13.09 8.24
N GLU A 110 13.03 -12.68 8.74
CA GLU A 110 13.18 -11.66 9.77
C GLU A 110 14.14 -10.56 9.27
N LEU A 111 13.78 -9.31 9.54
CA LEU A 111 14.59 -8.14 9.20
C LEU A 111 14.81 -7.30 10.45
N THR A 112 16.05 -7.29 10.92
CA THR A 112 16.46 -6.49 12.08
C THR A 112 16.96 -5.14 11.60
N LEU A 113 16.37 -4.06 12.11
CA LEU A 113 16.70 -2.69 11.76
C LEU A 113 17.40 -2.00 12.95
N VAL A 114 18.52 -1.36 12.70
CA VAL A 114 19.26 -0.56 13.68
C VAL A 114 19.24 0.89 13.22
N TRP A 115 18.50 1.73 13.93
CA TRP A 115 18.34 3.15 13.62
C TRP A 115 19.58 3.95 14.01
N GLU A 116 19.88 5.01 13.25
CA GLU A 116 20.85 6.00 13.71
C GLU A 116 20.27 6.77 14.91
N PRO A 117 21.07 7.06 15.95
CA PRO A 117 20.62 7.89 17.06
C PRO A 117 20.38 9.33 16.57
N GLU A 118 19.28 9.94 17.03
CA GLU A 118 18.93 11.32 16.67
C GLU A 118 19.90 12.35 17.27
N ASP A 119 20.60 12.01 18.37
CA ASP A 119 21.56 12.87 19.07
C ASP A 119 22.92 12.16 19.25
N MET A 120 24.02 12.82 18.85
CA MET A 120 25.40 12.34 19.11
C MET A 120 25.92 12.65 20.53
N GLU A 121 25.10 13.22 21.41
CA GLU A 121 25.51 13.60 22.77
C GLU A 121 24.50 13.10 23.81
N GLN A 122 24.69 11.87 24.27
CA GLN A 122 24.23 11.42 25.58
C GLN A 122 25.20 10.33 26.06
N GLU A 123 26.22 10.76 26.81
CA GLU A 123 26.99 9.89 27.70
C GLU A 123 26.00 8.99 28.46
N PRO A 124 26.16 7.65 28.44
CA PRO A 124 25.22 6.76 29.11
C PRO A 124 25.32 6.98 30.61
N ALA A 125 24.36 7.71 31.18
CA ALA A 125 24.20 7.83 32.62
C ALA A 125 24.01 6.43 33.20
N ARG A 126 25.08 5.92 33.81
CA ARG A 126 25.12 4.65 34.54
C ARG A 126 24.05 4.68 35.64
N GLN A 127 22.93 3.99 35.41
CA GLN A 127 21.82 3.96 36.35
C GLN A 127 22.17 3.07 37.55
N GLU A 128 22.59 3.69 38.65
CA GLU A 128 22.73 3.03 39.95
C GLU A 128 21.33 2.65 40.47
N ARG A 129 21.15 1.36 40.81
CA ARG A 129 19.95 0.86 41.48
C ARG A 129 19.87 1.50 42.88
N LYS A 130 18.95 2.43 43.09
CA LYS A 130 18.54 2.82 44.45
C LYS A 130 17.36 1.95 44.88
N ASN A 131 17.59 1.13 45.90
CA ASN A 131 16.54 0.36 46.57
C ASN A 131 15.53 1.31 47.24
N PRO A 132 14.25 0.93 47.33
CA PRO A 132 13.24 1.75 47.98
C PRO A 132 13.28 1.53 49.50
N THR A 133 13.65 2.56 50.26
CA THR A 133 13.31 2.65 51.67
C THR A 133 12.38 3.84 51.88
N SER A 134 11.28 3.53 52.56
CA SER A 134 10.15 4.33 52.99
C SER A 134 10.43 5.75 53.49
N GLU A 135 9.59 6.70 53.08
CA GLU A 135 8.97 7.73 53.95
C GLU A 135 7.87 8.51 53.19
N ILE A 136 6.76 8.82 53.86
CA ILE A 136 5.61 9.61 53.39
C ILE A 136 5.39 10.74 54.45
N PRO A 137 4.57 11.80 54.22
CA PRO A 137 4.73 12.99 53.36
C PRO A 137 4.70 14.31 54.18
N GLN A 138 5.16 15.44 53.62
CA GLN A 138 4.59 16.76 53.98
C GLN A 138 4.52 17.76 52.81
N LEU A 139 3.55 18.64 52.96
CA LEU A 139 2.80 19.54 52.06
C LEU A 139 3.51 20.85 51.59
N ARG A 140 3.00 21.42 50.47
CA ARG A 140 3.19 22.79 49.85
C ARG A 140 4.18 22.85 48.67
N ASP A 141 3.96 23.52 47.53
CA ASP A 141 3.01 24.57 47.09
C ASP A 141 2.92 24.58 45.53
N PRO A 142 2.05 25.38 44.88
CA PRO A 142 1.57 25.18 43.50
C PRO A 142 2.44 25.85 42.40
N ALA A 143 2.17 25.44 41.15
CA ALA A 143 2.61 26.03 39.86
C ALA A 143 3.84 25.42 39.16
N ARG A 144 3.60 24.43 38.28
CA ARG A 144 4.31 24.27 36.99
C ARG A 144 3.51 23.34 36.04
N PRO A 145 3.33 23.66 34.75
CA PRO A 145 2.58 22.82 33.81
C PRO A 145 3.32 21.51 33.48
N PRO A 146 2.61 20.42 33.10
CA PRO A 146 3.23 19.14 32.82
C PRO A 146 4.01 19.17 31.50
N SER A 147 5.33 18.94 31.59
CA SER A 147 6.16 18.58 30.44
C SER A 147 5.83 17.15 29.99
N ARG A 148 5.61 16.99 28.69
CA ARG A 148 5.36 15.75 27.95
C ARG A 148 6.25 14.60 28.44
N ALA A 149 5.62 13.46 28.72
CA ALA A 149 6.31 12.21 29.04
C ALA A 149 7.18 11.76 27.85
N SER A 150 8.50 11.66 28.07
CA SER A 150 9.39 10.89 27.21
C SER A 150 9.08 9.41 27.42
N GLN A 151 8.44 8.78 26.44
CA GLN A 151 8.36 7.33 26.38
C GLN A 151 9.68 6.80 25.82
N SER A 152 10.46 6.13 26.66
CA SER A 152 11.64 5.37 26.24
C SER A 152 11.20 4.20 25.37
N ALA A 153 11.41 4.30 24.05
CA ALA A 153 11.17 3.19 23.14
C ALA A 153 12.31 2.17 23.25
N SER A 154 11.98 0.97 23.70
CA SER A 154 12.85 -0.21 23.57
C SER A 154 12.97 -0.60 22.08
N PRO A 155 14.05 -1.29 21.65
CA PRO A 155 14.20 -1.71 20.26
C PRO A 155 13.03 -2.62 19.86
N LEU A 156 12.23 -2.15 18.90
CA LEU A 156 11.11 -2.90 18.35
C LEU A 156 11.68 -4.01 17.45
N VAL A 157 11.64 -5.25 17.95
CA VAL A 157 11.72 -6.42 17.10
C VAL A 157 10.49 -6.36 16.19
N CYS A 158 10.71 -6.25 14.89
CA CYS A 158 9.65 -6.16 13.90
C CYS A 158 9.05 -7.57 13.67
N SER A 159 8.42 -8.11 14.69
CA SER A 159 7.68 -9.36 14.63
C SER A 159 6.35 -9.19 15.36
N GLU A 160 5.36 -8.59 14.71
CA GLU A 160 3.95 -8.51 15.18
C GLU A 160 3.56 -7.30 16.08
N LEU A 161 4.02 -6.07 15.78
CA LEU A 161 3.43 -4.86 16.39
C LEU A 161 3.11 -3.79 15.33
N PRO A 162 2.06 -2.98 15.56
CA PRO A 162 1.73 -1.86 14.68
C PRO A 162 2.89 -0.86 14.70
N VAL A 163 3.63 -0.80 13.61
CA VAL A 163 4.67 0.21 13.44
C VAL A 163 3.95 1.50 13.07
N THR A 164 4.02 2.50 13.95
CA THR A 164 3.62 3.87 13.61
C THR A 164 4.72 4.44 12.73
N LEU A 165 4.61 4.24 11.41
CA LEU A 165 5.53 4.82 10.45
C LEU A 165 5.06 6.23 10.12
N LEU A 166 5.77 7.23 10.66
CA LEU A 166 5.78 8.58 10.08
C LEU A 166 6.43 8.46 8.70
N MET A 167 5.63 8.34 7.64
CA MET A 167 6.16 8.34 6.28
C MET A 167 6.01 9.74 5.67
N PRO A 168 7.10 10.50 5.48
CA PRO A 168 7.11 11.52 4.45
C PRO A 168 7.10 10.78 3.11
N ILE A 169 5.92 10.65 2.51
CA ILE A 169 5.79 10.15 1.13
C ILE A 169 6.39 11.22 0.21
N HIS A 170 7.72 11.18 0.02
CA HIS A 170 8.35 11.90 -1.07
C HIS A 170 7.85 11.25 -2.37
N ALA A 171 7.04 12.01 -3.12
CA ALA A 171 6.69 11.68 -4.49
C ALA A 171 7.98 11.74 -5.33
N GLN A 172 8.54 10.57 -5.67
CA GLN A 172 9.59 10.49 -6.69
C GLN A 172 8.96 10.79 -8.07
N PRO A 173 9.46 11.78 -8.83
CA PRO A 173 9.09 11.96 -10.23
C PRO A 173 9.92 10.99 -11.08
N GLY A 174 9.27 10.08 -11.81
CA GLY A 174 10.02 9.23 -12.73
C GLY A 174 9.31 7.95 -13.13
N ILE A 175 8.24 8.06 -13.93
CA ILE A 175 7.90 6.97 -14.85
C ILE A 175 8.45 7.40 -16.22
N ALA A 176 9.68 6.96 -16.51
CA ALA A 176 10.14 6.85 -17.88
C ALA A 176 9.32 5.72 -18.53
N LEU A 177 8.46 6.10 -19.48
CA LEU A 177 7.78 5.15 -20.35
C LEU A 177 8.83 4.47 -21.26
N PRO A 178 8.82 3.14 -21.41
CA PRO A 178 9.71 2.48 -22.35
C PRO A 178 9.30 2.83 -23.78
N GLY A 179 10.29 3.21 -24.58
CA GLY A 179 10.13 3.70 -25.94
C GLY A 179 9.29 2.80 -26.83
N GLY A 180 8.24 3.39 -27.41
CA GLY A 180 7.62 2.95 -28.65
C GLY A 180 7.68 4.12 -29.62
N LYS A 181 8.38 3.94 -30.75
CA LYS A 181 8.43 4.92 -31.84
C LYS A 181 7.01 5.25 -32.28
N LEU A 182 6.67 6.54 -32.29
CA LEU A 182 5.46 7.05 -32.91
C LEU A 182 5.67 7.05 -34.43
N PRO A 183 4.86 6.34 -35.24
CA PRO A 183 4.89 6.52 -36.68
C PRO A 183 4.23 7.86 -37.03
N GLU A 184 4.98 8.68 -37.74
CA GLU A 184 4.56 9.95 -38.30
C GLU A 184 3.58 9.69 -39.46
N THR A 185 2.27 9.80 -39.20
CA THR A 185 1.25 9.79 -40.25
C THR A 185 0.64 11.18 -40.43
N ARG A 186 1.22 11.84 -41.44
CA ARG A 186 0.73 12.95 -42.25
C ARG A 186 -0.80 13.02 -42.33
N ASN A 187 -1.32 14.20 -41.99
CA ASN A 187 -2.69 14.64 -42.24
C ASN A 187 -3.18 14.28 -43.65
N GLN A 188 -4.25 13.49 -43.74
CA GLN A 188 -5.12 13.47 -44.90
C GLN A 188 -6.58 13.34 -44.41
N LEU A 189 -7.20 14.49 -44.18
CA LEU A 189 -8.64 14.61 -44.01
C LEU A 189 -9.32 14.17 -45.32
N ARG A 190 -10.08 13.09 -45.26
CA ARG A 190 -11.23 12.89 -46.16
C ARG A 190 -12.25 12.04 -45.40
N GLY A 191 -13.38 12.65 -45.10
CA GLY A 191 -14.44 12.01 -44.33
C GLY A 191 -15.14 10.93 -45.14
N GLU A 192 -15.73 9.98 -44.42
CA GLU A 192 -16.89 9.24 -44.87
C GLU A 192 -17.61 8.68 -43.63
N HIS A 193 -18.84 9.16 -43.47
CA HIS A 193 -19.84 8.65 -42.54
C HIS A 193 -20.17 7.19 -42.86
N ARG A 194 -20.26 6.32 -41.85
CA ARG A 194 -21.19 5.18 -41.89
C ARG A 194 -21.86 4.96 -40.53
N PRO A 195 -23.20 4.80 -40.49
CA PRO A 195 -23.95 4.49 -39.28
C PRO A 195 -23.98 2.98 -39.03
N TRP A 196 -24.30 2.64 -37.77
CA TRP A 196 -24.53 1.29 -37.24
C TRP A 196 -25.73 0.61 -37.87
#